data_AF-A0A7C3VQK3-F1
#
_entry.id   AF-A0A7C3VQK3-F1
#
_cell.length_a   1.000
_cell.length_b   1.000
_cell.length_c   1.000
_cell.angle_alpha   90.00
_cell.angle_beta   90.00
_cell.angle_gamma   90.00
#
_symmetry.space_group_name_H-M   'P 1'
#
loop_
_entity.id
_entity.type
_entity.pdbx_description
1 polymer ?
#
loop_
_entity_poly.entity_id
_entity_poly.type
_entity_poly.pdbx_seq_one_letter_code
_entity_poly.pdbx_strand_id
1 'polypeptide(L)'
;MEHDIHGDYTKLYDFHGKTYSTCIDHDFVTIHQHGEGRDLTNQQPCCTILSDGTWMVCWTQATYEAAKDESVVAAISHDGGKTWEEPFF
;
A
#
# COMPACT_ATOMS: atom_id res chain seq x y z
N MET A 1 2.43 43.39 0.39
CA MET A 1 1.58 43.19 1.59
C MET A 1 0.43 42.35 1.11
N GLU A 2 0.53 41.03 1.27
CA GLU A 2 -0.50 40.08 0.87
C GLU A 2 -0.87 39.25 2.10
N HIS A 3 -2.18 39.01 2.22
CA HIS A 3 -2.86 38.48 3.37
C HIS A 3 -2.67 36.97 3.50
N ASP A 4 -2.53 36.51 4.74
CA ASP A 4 -2.58 35.11 5.14
C ASP A 4 -4.01 34.55 4.95
N ILE A 5 -4.13 33.36 4.37
CA ILE A 5 -5.28 32.46 4.54
C ILE A 5 -4.74 31.04 4.62
N HIS A 6 -4.66 30.51 5.84
CA HIS A 6 -4.61 29.08 6.11
C HIS A 6 -5.79 28.38 5.43
N GLY A 7 -5.54 27.79 4.26
CA GLY A 7 -6.47 26.87 3.60
C GLY A 7 -5.89 25.46 3.67
N ASP A 8 -6.61 24.53 4.29
CA ASP A 8 -6.26 23.10 4.30
C ASP A 8 -5.97 22.63 2.87
N TYR A 9 -4.72 22.24 2.60
CA TYR A 9 -4.26 21.71 1.32
C TYR A 9 -4.74 20.27 1.09
N THR A 10 -5.98 19.95 1.46
CA THR A 10 -6.52 18.61 1.22
C THR A 10 -6.91 18.48 -0.25
N LYS A 11 -6.01 17.95 -1.10
CA LYS A 11 -6.41 17.44 -2.42
C LYS A 11 -7.28 16.20 -2.23
N LEU A 12 -8.37 16.12 -3.00
CA LEU A 12 -9.33 15.03 -2.98
C LEU A 12 -9.24 14.25 -4.28
N TYR A 13 -9.10 12.92 -4.20
CA TYR A 13 -9.10 12.03 -5.37
C TYR A 13 -10.37 11.20 -5.39
N ASP A 14 -10.98 11.08 -6.57
CA ASP A 14 -12.12 10.20 -6.82
C ASP A 14 -11.62 8.88 -7.40
N PHE A 15 -11.94 7.77 -6.73
CA PHE A 15 -11.75 6.43 -7.26
C PHE A 15 -13.08 5.68 -7.25
N HIS A 16 -13.65 5.49 -8.43
CA HIS A 16 -14.95 4.85 -8.66
C HIS A 16 -16.11 5.47 -7.86
N GLY A 17 -16.16 6.81 -7.74
CA GLY A 17 -17.22 7.53 -7.06
C GLY A 17 -17.05 7.65 -5.55
N LYS A 18 -15.88 7.29 -5.01
CA LYS A 18 -15.53 7.45 -3.60
C LYS A 18 -14.36 8.42 -3.46
N THR A 19 -14.53 9.42 -2.61
CA THR A 19 -13.55 10.50 -2.39
C THR A 19 -12.62 10.18 -1.22
N TYR A 20 -11.31 10.45 -1.40
CA TYR A 20 -10.28 10.27 -0.37
C TYR A 20 -9.55 11.58 -0.07
N SER A 21 -9.23 11.85 1.20
CA SER A 21 -8.45 13.01 1.65
C SER A 21 -6.96 12.71 1.74
N THR A 22 -6.13 13.70 1.40
CA THR A 22 -4.65 13.68 1.39
C THR A 22 -3.98 13.62 2.77
N CYS A 23 -4.72 13.33 3.84
CA CYS A 23 -4.13 12.89 5.11
C CYS A 23 -3.39 11.53 4.98
N ILE A 24 -3.40 10.95 3.78
CA ILE A 24 -2.57 9.88 3.27
C ILE A 24 -1.74 10.52 2.14
N ASP A 25 -0.47 10.86 2.43
CA ASP A 25 0.49 11.38 1.45
C ASP A 25 1.01 10.21 0.61
N HIS A 26 0.21 9.77 -0.36
CA HIS A 26 0.58 8.65 -1.22
C HIS A 26 0.28 8.97 -2.69
N ASP A 27 1.31 8.90 -3.53
CA ASP A 27 1.21 8.99 -4.99
C ASP A 27 0.54 7.75 -5.62
N PHE A 28 0.29 6.70 -4.83
CA PHE A 28 -0.24 5.41 -5.29
C PHE A 28 -0.88 4.63 -4.14
N VAL A 29 -1.89 3.83 -4.44
CA VAL A 29 -2.47 2.83 -3.53
C VAL A 29 -2.10 1.45 -4.06
N THR A 30 -1.40 0.65 -3.26
CA THR A 30 -1.14 -0.77 -3.59
C THR A 30 -2.35 -1.60 -3.17
N ILE A 31 -2.94 -2.33 -4.12
CA ILE A 31 -4.02 -3.29 -3.87
C ILE A 31 -3.52 -4.67 -4.28
N HIS A 32 -3.17 -5.50 -3.30
CA HIS A 32 -2.95 -6.92 -3.53
C HIS A 32 -4.28 -7.67 -3.38
N GLN A 33 -4.68 -8.39 -4.43
CA GLN A 33 -5.77 -9.35 -4.29
C GLN A 33 -5.38 -10.41 -3.27
N HIS A 34 -6.32 -10.76 -2.40
CA HIS A 34 -6.19 -11.95 -1.57
C HIS A 34 -6.39 -13.18 -2.46
N GLY A 35 -5.74 -14.28 -2.11
CA GLY A 35 -5.93 -15.59 -2.74
C GLY A 35 -6.99 -16.42 -2.03
N GLU A 36 -6.81 -17.73 -2.05
CA GLU A 36 -7.63 -18.73 -1.34
C GLU A 36 -6.82 -19.40 -0.22
N GLY A 37 -7.51 -20.07 0.71
CA GLY A 37 -6.86 -20.77 1.82
C GLY A 37 -6.03 -19.81 2.68
N ARG A 38 -4.72 -20.07 2.79
CA ARG A 38 -3.79 -19.24 3.58
C ARG A 38 -3.61 -17.83 3.03
N ASP A 39 -4.11 -17.54 1.84
CA ASP A 39 -3.93 -16.26 1.16
C ASP A 39 -5.18 -15.35 1.29
N LEU A 40 -6.17 -15.73 2.10
CA LEU A 40 -7.47 -15.03 2.20
C LEU A 40 -7.40 -13.64 2.83
N THR A 41 -6.37 -13.33 3.62
CA THR A 41 -6.16 -11.99 4.19
C THR A 41 -4.76 -11.47 3.89
N ASN A 42 -4.67 -10.16 3.69
CA ASN A 42 -3.42 -9.40 3.62
C ASN A 42 -3.46 -8.33 4.72
N GLN A 43 -2.46 -8.31 5.59
CA GLN A 43 -2.49 -7.55 6.83
C GLN A 43 -1.15 -6.87 7.13
N GLN A 44 -1.17 -5.81 7.92
CA GLN A 44 0.03 -5.20 8.51
C GLN A 44 1.13 -4.85 7.46
N PRO A 45 0.81 -4.09 6.39
CA PRO A 45 1.79 -3.78 5.38
C PRO A 45 2.89 -2.84 5.91
N CYS A 46 4.12 -3.13 5.52
CA CYS A 46 5.29 -2.27 5.71
C CYS A 46 5.93 -2.02 4.34
N CYS A 47 6.40 -0.80 4.08
CA CYS A 47 7.05 -0.43 2.82
C CYS A 47 8.39 0.24 3.09
N THR A 48 9.38 -0.06 2.26
CA THR A 48 10.65 0.67 2.21
C THR A 48 11.09 0.89 0.77
N ILE A 49 11.82 1.98 0.54
CA ILE A 49 12.52 2.23 -0.71
C ILE A 49 13.99 1.90 -0.48
N LEU A 50 14.56 1.03 -1.32
CA LEU A 50 15.96 0.62 -1.30
C LEU A 50 16.83 1.73 -1.91
N SER A 51 18.16 1.64 -1.71
CA SER A 51 19.10 2.67 -2.15
C SER A 51 19.16 2.87 -3.67
N ASP A 52 18.70 1.89 -4.45
CA ASP A 52 18.62 1.94 -5.91
C ASP A 52 17.28 2.48 -6.43
N GLY A 53 16.36 2.85 -5.53
CA GLY A 53 15.02 3.31 -5.86
C GLY A 53 13.99 2.18 -6.01
N THR A 54 14.38 0.92 -5.81
CA THR A 54 13.47 -0.22 -5.78
C THR A 54 12.55 -0.15 -4.56
N TRP A 55 11.26 -0.42 -4.74
CA TRP A 55 10.30 -0.48 -3.64
C TRP A 55 10.11 -1.91 -3.20
N MET A 56 10.10 -2.12 -1.89
CA MET A 56 9.79 -3.39 -1.28
C MET A 56 8.63 -3.20 -0.30
N VAL A 57 7.56 -3.96 -0.50
CA VAL A 57 6.43 -4.03 0.43
C VAL A 57 6.40 -5.43 1.00
N CYS A 58 6.27 -5.55 2.32
CA CYS A 58 5.97 -6.80 2.99
C CYS A 58 4.67 -6.71 3.78
N TRP A 59 3.98 -7.84 3.92
CA TRP A 59 2.73 -7.93 4.67
C TRP A 59 2.58 -9.34 5.25
N THR A 60 1.66 -9.48 6.19
CA THR A 60 1.24 -10.76 6.74
C THR A 60 0.12 -11.32 5.88
N GLN A 61 0.26 -12.58 5.45
CA GLN A 61 -0.72 -13.33 4.68
C GLN A 61 -1.19 -14.55 5.48
N ALA A 62 -2.51 -14.73 5.60
CA ALA A 62 -3.11 -15.80 6.41
C ALA A 62 -4.55 -16.17 5.95
N THR A 63 -5.10 -17.27 6.49
CA THR A 63 -6.53 -17.60 6.30
C THR A 63 -7.44 -16.56 7.00
N TYR A 64 -7.01 -16.03 8.14
CA TYR A 64 -7.65 -14.95 8.91
C TYR A 64 -6.61 -14.28 9.84
N GLU A 65 -6.97 -13.17 10.50
CA GLU A 65 -6.05 -12.49 11.43
C GLU A 65 -5.59 -13.37 12.60
N ALA A 66 -4.27 -13.44 12.82
CA ALA A 66 -3.64 -14.28 13.85
C ALA A 66 -3.92 -15.79 13.69
N ALA A 67 -4.20 -16.25 12.47
CA ALA A 67 -4.27 -17.66 12.17
C ALA A 67 -2.88 -18.32 12.27
N LYS A 68 -2.85 -19.63 12.57
CA LYS A 68 -1.57 -20.36 12.76
C LYS A 68 -0.76 -20.52 11.46
N ASP A 69 -1.39 -20.30 10.32
CA ASP A 69 -0.78 -20.34 9.00
C ASP A 69 -0.28 -18.98 8.52
N GLU A 70 -0.21 -17.98 9.43
CA GLU A 70 0.35 -16.67 9.12
C GLU A 70 1.79 -16.77 8.60
N SER A 71 2.07 -15.98 7.57
CA SER A 71 3.39 -15.87 6.98
C SER A 71 3.67 -14.45 6.53
N VAL A 72 4.93 -14.04 6.60
CA VAL A 72 5.36 -12.78 5.98
C VAL A 72 5.68 -13.05 4.53
N VAL A 73 5.10 -12.26 3.64
CA VAL A 73 5.40 -12.25 2.21
C VAL A 73 5.84 -10.86 1.79
N ALA A 74 6.52 -10.76 0.65
CA ALA A 74 6.96 -9.51 0.07
C ALA A 74 6.75 -9.45 -1.44
N ALA A 75 6.61 -8.24 -1.97
CA ALA A 75 6.65 -7.96 -3.40
C ALA A 75 7.55 -6.76 -3.68
N ILE A 76 8.11 -6.75 -4.89
CA ILE A 76 9.09 -5.77 -5.35
C ILE A 76 8.51 -4.97 -6.53
N SER A 77 8.83 -3.68 -6.57
CA SER A 77 8.61 -2.84 -7.73
C SER A 77 9.88 -2.08 -8.09
N HIS A 78 10.23 -2.10 -9.37
CA HIS A 78 11.39 -1.38 -9.92
C HIS A 78 11.02 -0.08 -10.64
N ASP A 79 9.72 0.29 -10.68
CA ASP A 79 9.21 1.39 -11.49
C ASP A 79 8.37 2.41 -10.70
N GLY A 80 8.61 2.48 -9.38
CA GLY A 80 7.91 3.39 -8.47
C GLY A 80 6.48 2.93 -8.16
N GLY A 81 6.28 1.61 -8.03
CA GLY A 81 5.01 1.01 -7.62
C GLY A 81 3.98 0.88 -8.73
N LYS A 82 4.35 1.07 -10.01
CA LYS A 82 3.42 0.94 -11.15
C LYS A 82 3.20 -0.51 -11.53
N THR A 83 4.25 -1.32 -11.47
CA THR A 83 4.19 -2.77 -11.62
C THR A 83 4.89 -3.46 -10.45
N TRP A 84 4.44 -4.67 -10.14
CA TRP A 84 4.93 -5.48 -9.03
C TRP A 84 5.27 -6.88 -9.53
N GLU A 85 6.34 -7.43 -9.00
CA GLU A 85 6.65 -8.86 -9.16
C GLU A 85 5.68 -9.71 -8.34
N GLU A 86 5.62 -11.01 -8.65
CA GLU A 86 4.82 -11.96 -7.88
C GLU A 86 5.32 -12.02 -6.41
N PRO A 87 4.42 -12.13 -5.42
CA PRO A 87 4.81 -12.21 -4.02
C PRO A 87 5.70 -13.44 -3.73
N PHE A 88 6.67 -13.27 -2.83
CA PHE A 88 7.58 -14.32 -2.37
C PHE A 88 7.72 -14.36 -0.84
N PHE A 89 8.29 -15.47 -0.35
CA PHE A 89 8.60 -15.75 1.07
C PHE A 89 10.08 -15.53 1.37
#